data_AF-A0AAD1SDM4-F1
#
_entry.id   AF-A0AAD1SDM4-F1
#
_cell.length_a   1.000
_cell.length_b   1.000
_cell.length_c   1.000
_cell.angle_alpha   90.00
_cell.angle_beta   90.00
_cell.angle_gamma   90.00
#
_symmetry.space_group_name_H-M   'P 1'
#
loop_
_entity.id
_entity.type
_entity.pdbx_description
1 polymer ?
#
loop_
_entity_poly.entity_id
_entity_poly.type
_entity_poly.pdbx_seq_one_letter_code
_entity_poly.pdbx_strand_id
1 'polypeptide(L)'
;MTDIKMLEKLHRLDKSLDTYKTLIAKRSGLTTLLNLQSKYKLLLTKHTYYTQGGKSGLLLAQSLQPKRQTTFISSITPQNGKKSCLVPDIITSFQEFYTKLYNLRDKPPPDHKIREFLSKRNKHTIPRNALEAL
;
A
#
# COMPACT_ATOMS: atom_id res chain seq x y z
N MET A 1 13.37 0.17 21.18
CA MET A 1 14.52 -0.30 20.35
C MET A 1 15.48 -1.18 21.16
N THR A 2 15.66 -0.91 22.46
CA THR A 2 16.43 -1.73 23.41
C THR A 2 15.91 -3.17 23.54
N ASP A 3 14.59 -3.34 23.54
CA ASP A 3 13.95 -4.64 23.85
C ASP A 3 14.13 -5.69 22.76
N ILE A 4 14.08 -5.29 21.48
CA ILE A 4 14.32 -6.21 20.33
C ILE A 4 15.78 -6.66 20.33
N LYS A 5 16.72 -5.75 20.63
CA LYS A 5 18.15 -6.09 20.74
C LYS A 5 18.44 -7.04 21.91
N MET A 6 17.72 -6.90 23.02
CA MET A 6 17.80 -7.84 24.13
C MET A 6 17.22 -9.21 23.77
N LEU A 7 16.06 -9.25 23.12
CA LEU A 7 15.44 -10.49 22.63
C LEU A 7 16.31 -11.20 21.59
N GLU A 8 17.02 -10.47 20.73
CA GLU A 8 17.99 -11.03 19.79
C GLU A 8 19.18 -11.67 20.51
N LYS A 9 19.71 -11.02 21.56
CA LYS A 9 20.80 -11.58 22.36
C LYS A 9 20.34 -12.83 23.12
N LEU A 10 19.16 -12.79 23.72
CA LEU A 10 18.59 -13.95 24.44
C LEU A 10 18.31 -15.12 23.49
N HIS A 11 17.72 -14.87 22.33
CA HIS A 11 17.48 -15.91 21.34
C HIS A 11 18.79 -16.48 20.77
N ARG A 12 19.84 -15.66 20.60
CA ARG A 12 21.15 -16.14 20.14
C ARG A 12 21.81 -17.09 21.15
N LEU A 13 21.54 -16.92 22.44
CA LEU A 13 22.07 -17.75 23.52
C LEU A 13 21.24 -19.03 23.71
N ASP A 14 19.92 -18.91 23.77
CA ASP A 14 19.01 -20.00 24.16
C ASP A 14 18.47 -20.80 22.95
N LYS A 15 18.45 -20.20 21.75
CA LYS A 15 17.88 -20.76 20.50
C LYS A 15 16.46 -21.34 20.63
N SER A 16 15.72 -20.92 21.65
CA SER A 16 14.36 -21.39 21.93
C SER A 16 13.37 -20.90 20.86
N LEU A 17 12.44 -21.78 20.47
CA LEU A 17 11.40 -21.50 19.48
C LEU A 17 10.46 -20.36 19.93
N ASP A 18 10.19 -20.24 21.23
CA ASP A 18 9.28 -19.21 21.75
C ASP A 18 9.94 -17.83 21.78
N THR A 19 11.24 -17.75 22.07
CA THR A 19 12.01 -16.50 21.95
C THR A 19 12.10 -16.05 20.49
N TYR A 20 12.15 -16.98 19.53
CA TYR A 20 12.10 -16.68 18.10
C TYR A 20 10.75 -16.10 17.66
N LYS A 21 9.64 -16.74 18.06
CA LYS A 21 8.28 -16.28 17.72
C LYS A 21 7.99 -14.88 18.27
N THR A 22 8.38 -14.63 19.52
CA THR A 22 8.22 -13.32 20.17
C THR A 22 9.08 -12.25 19.50
N LEU A 23 10.30 -12.58 19.10
CA LEU A 23 11.16 -11.67 18.33
C LEU A 23 10.56 -11.31 16.97
N ILE A 24 10.03 -12.28 16.21
CA ILE A 24 9.37 -12.04 14.93
C ILE A 24 8.15 -11.13 15.11
N ALA A 25 7.30 -11.42 16.10
CA ALA A 25 6.11 -10.62 16.36
C ALA A 25 6.46 -9.16 16.70
N LYS A 26 7.51 -8.93 17.49
CA LYS A 26 7.98 -7.57 17.81
C LYS A 26 8.58 -6.86 16.59
N ARG A 27 9.34 -7.57 15.75
CA ARG A 27 9.90 -7.03 14.50
C ARG A 27 8.79 -6.69 13.50
N SER A 28 7.80 -7.55 13.31
CA SER A 28 6.67 -7.29 12.40
C SER A 28 5.82 -6.11 12.87
N GLY A 29 5.58 -5.99 14.19
CA GLY A 29 4.93 -4.83 14.79
C GLY A 29 5.70 -3.52 14.52
N LEU A 30 7.02 -3.54 14.68
CA LEU A 30 7.88 -2.39 14.39
C LEU A 30 7.84 -2.00 12.90
N THR A 31 7.93 -2.97 12.01
CA THR A 31 7.81 -2.74 10.56
C THR A 31 6.45 -2.13 10.20
N THR A 32 5.38 -2.58 10.86
CA THR A 32 4.03 -2.05 10.65
C THR A 32 3.95 -0.57 11.05
N LEU A 33 4.51 -0.20 12.20
CA LEU A 33 4.56 1.19 12.65
C LEU A 33 5.40 2.08 11.72
N LEU A 34 6.57 1.61 11.27
CA LEU A 34 7.40 2.34 10.31
C LEU A 34 6.70 2.55 8.97
N ASN A 35 5.95 1.54 8.51
CA ASN A 35 5.15 1.64 7.30
C ASN A 35 4.03 2.68 7.46
N LEU A 36 3.35 2.71 8.61
CA LEU A 36 2.34 3.74 8.89
C LEU A 36 2.94 5.15 8.91
N GLN A 37 4.08 5.33 9.60
CA GLN A 37 4.78 6.61 9.63
C GLN A 37 5.21 7.07 8.23
N SER A 38 5.71 6.15 7.41
CA SER A 38 6.13 6.44 6.03
C SER A 38 4.94 6.82 5.15
N LYS A 39 3.82 6.10 5.26
CA LYS A 39 2.57 6.44 4.56
C LYS A 39 2.06 7.82 4.96
N TYR A 40 2.08 8.15 6.25
CA TYR A 40 1.67 9.46 6.75
C TYR A 40 2.56 10.57 6.19
N LYS A 41 3.88 10.42 6.24
CA LYS A 41 4.81 11.40 5.65
C LYS A 41 4.57 11.60 4.15
N LEU A 42 4.37 10.51 3.41
CA LEU A 42 4.09 10.57 1.97
C LEU A 42 2.78 11.32 1.68
N LEU A 43 1.74 11.07 2.47
CA LEU A 43 0.48 11.79 2.38
C LEU A 43 0.64 13.28 2.70
N LEU A 44 1.39 13.62 3.76
CA LEU A 44 1.67 14.99 4.14
C LEU A 44 2.46 15.74 3.06
N THR A 45 3.46 15.10 2.46
CA THR A 45 4.22 15.67 1.34
C THR A 45 3.30 15.93 0.15
N LYS A 46 2.42 14.99 -0.20
CA LYS A 46 1.43 15.19 -1.27
C LYS A 46 0.47 16.34 -0.95
N HIS A 47 -0.07 16.37 0.26
CA HIS A 47 -0.94 17.44 0.72
C HIS A 47 -0.25 18.80 0.60
N THR A 48 0.97 18.91 1.11
CA THR A 48 1.81 20.12 1.03
C THR A 48 2.06 20.52 -0.42
N TYR A 49 2.42 19.56 -1.28
CA TYR A 49 2.63 19.76 -2.72
C TYR A 49 1.39 20.32 -3.43
N TYR A 50 0.19 19.84 -3.08
CA TYR A 50 -1.06 20.30 -3.71
C TYR A 50 -1.64 21.57 -3.08
N THR A 51 -1.38 21.86 -1.80
CA THR A 51 -1.98 23.00 -1.08
C THR A 51 -1.11 24.25 -1.10
N GLN A 52 0.22 24.14 -1.03
CA GLN A 52 1.13 25.29 -0.96
C GLN A 52 1.44 25.95 -2.31
N GLY A 53 0.63 25.69 -3.35
CA GLY A 53 0.52 26.61 -4.48
C GLY A 53 1.80 26.84 -5.31
N GLY A 54 2.53 25.78 -5.65
CA GLY A 54 3.67 25.85 -6.57
C GLY A 54 3.52 24.95 -7.80
N LYS A 55 2.38 24.27 -7.97
CA LYS A 55 2.22 23.16 -8.93
C LYS A 55 2.51 23.57 -10.37
N SER A 56 2.02 24.72 -10.82
CA SER A 56 2.28 25.22 -12.17
C SER A 56 3.77 25.57 -12.36
N GLY A 57 4.38 26.32 -11.44
CA GLY A 57 5.78 26.71 -11.52
C GLY A 57 6.76 25.54 -11.38
N LEU A 58 6.45 24.55 -10.55
CA LEU A 58 7.27 23.36 -10.31
C LEU A 58 7.12 22.34 -11.46
N LEU A 59 5.91 22.16 -12.00
CA LEU A 59 5.70 21.38 -13.23
C LEU A 59 6.33 22.07 -14.45
N LEU A 60 6.24 23.40 -14.54
CA LEU A 60 6.89 24.19 -15.58
C LEU A 60 8.42 24.03 -15.47
N ALA A 61 8.99 24.22 -14.28
CA ALA A 61 10.43 24.04 -14.04
C ALA A 61 10.88 22.59 -14.32
N GLN A 62 10.10 21.57 -13.95
CA GLN A 62 10.37 20.17 -14.31
C GLN A 62 10.24 19.90 -15.81
N SER A 63 9.34 20.60 -16.51
CA SER A 63 9.20 20.50 -17.96
C SER A 63 10.32 21.23 -18.72
N LEU A 64 10.85 22.31 -18.15
CA LEU A 64 11.92 23.14 -18.68
C LEU A 64 13.32 22.58 -18.34
N GLN A 65 13.45 21.73 -17.33
CA GLN A 65 14.68 20.97 -17.12
C GLN A 65 14.95 20.12 -18.36
N PRO A 66 16.18 20.15 -18.92
CA PRO A 66 16.52 19.31 -20.04
C PRO A 66 16.32 17.86 -19.59
N LYS A 67 15.25 17.22 -20.10
CA LYS A 67 15.04 15.79 -19.95
C LYS A 67 16.32 15.12 -20.42
N ARG A 68 17.17 14.68 -19.48
CA ARG A 68 18.13 13.64 -19.79
C ARG A 68 17.30 12.53 -20.41
N GLN A 69 17.61 12.21 -21.66
CA GLN A 69 16.89 11.21 -22.44
C GLN A 69 17.04 9.86 -21.73
N THR A 70 16.22 9.59 -20.71
CA THR A 70 15.88 8.24 -20.32
C THR A 70 14.71 7.84 -21.21
N THR A 71 14.98 7.70 -22.51
CA THR A 71 14.12 7.02 -23.49
C THR A 71 14.14 5.52 -23.29
N PHE A 72 14.32 5.05 -22.04
CA PHE A 72 14.35 3.65 -21.71
C PHE A 72 13.32 3.37 -20.61
N ILE A 73 12.14 2.95 -21.04
CA ILE A 73 11.22 2.24 -20.14
C ILE A 73 11.92 0.93 -19.81
N SER A 74 12.43 0.77 -18.58
CA SER A 74 13.31 -0.34 -18.22
C SER A 74 12.65 -1.71 -18.33
N SER A 75 11.31 -1.78 -18.20
CA SER A 75 10.43 -2.91 -18.54
C SER A 75 9.06 -2.64 -17.93
N ILE A 76 7.98 -3.11 -18.56
CA ILE A 76 6.66 -3.19 -17.92
C ILE A 76 6.37 -4.66 -17.61
N THR A 77 5.77 -4.91 -16.45
CA THR A 77 5.33 -6.27 -16.09
C THR A 77 3.81 -6.34 -16.27
N PRO A 78 3.30 -6.83 -17.41
CA PRO A 78 1.89 -7.15 -17.60
C PRO A 78 1.38 -8.20 -16.60
N GLN A 79 0.05 -8.37 -16.55
CA GLN A 79 -0.63 -9.31 -15.64
C GLN A 79 -0.16 -10.77 -15.77
N ASN A 80 0.45 -11.13 -16.90
CA ASN A 80 1.04 -12.44 -17.17
C ASN A 80 2.42 -12.65 -16.49
N GLY A 81 2.93 -11.67 -15.74
CA GLY A 81 4.17 -11.77 -14.96
C GLY A 81 5.48 -11.74 -15.77
N LYS A 82 5.40 -11.81 -17.10
CA LYS A 82 6.56 -11.69 -18.00
C LYS A 82 6.88 -10.23 -18.26
N LYS A 83 8.14 -9.83 -18.12
CA LYS A 83 8.60 -8.45 -18.38
C LYS A 83 8.64 -8.19 -19.88
N SER A 84 7.92 -7.18 -20.35
CA SER A 84 7.96 -6.70 -21.72
C SER A 84 8.82 -5.44 -21.80
N CYS A 85 9.86 -5.49 -22.64
CA CYS A 85 10.78 -4.37 -22.88
C CYS A 85 10.57 -3.74 -24.27
N LEU A 86 9.74 -4.36 -25.13
CA LEU A 86 9.45 -3.87 -26.46
C LEU A 86 8.37 -2.78 -26.39
N VAL A 87 8.61 -1.66 -27.06
CA VAL A 87 7.71 -0.49 -27.11
C VAL A 87 6.30 -0.86 -27.60
N PRO A 88 6.10 -1.70 -28.62
CA PRO A 88 4.76 -2.12 -29.05
C PRO A 88 3.97 -2.82 -27.94
N ASP A 89 4.60 -3.74 -27.20
CA ASP A 89 3.96 -4.49 -26.11
C ASP A 89 3.57 -3.60 -24.93
N ILE A 90 4.42 -2.60 -24.66
CA ILE A 90 4.19 -1.58 -23.65
C ILE A 90 2.96 -0.73 -24.00
N ILE A 91 2.87 -0.28 -25.26
CA ILE A 91 1.73 0.51 -25.75
C ILE A 91 0.44 -0.30 -25.62
N THR A 92 0.44 -1.56 -26.07
CA THR A 92 -0.71 -2.46 -25.96
C THR A 92 -1.12 -2.67 -24.51
N SER A 93 -0.15 -2.88 -23.61
CA SER A 93 -0.42 -3.06 -22.17
C SER A 93 -1.05 -1.82 -21.54
N PHE A 94 -0.57 -0.62 -21.90
CA PHE A 94 -1.16 0.64 -21.44
C PHE A 94 -2.55 0.86 -22.03
N GLN A 95 -2.72 0.58 -23.32
CA GLN A 95 -4.01 0.70 -23.99
C GLN A 95 -5.05 -0.21 -23.32
N GLU A 96 -4.72 -1.48 -23.07
CA GLU A 96 -5.61 -2.40 -22.36
C GLU A 96 -5.94 -1.92 -20.95
N PHE A 97 -4.94 -1.42 -20.21
CA PHE A 97 -5.13 -0.92 -18.85
C PHE A 97 -6.11 0.26 -18.82
N TYR A 98 -5.87 1.29 -19.64
CA TYR A 98 -6.73 2.46 -19.68
C TYR A 98 -8.11 2.16 -20.27
N THR A 99 -8.19 1.27 -21.27
CA THR A 99 -9.49 0.80 -21.79
C THR A 99 -10.31 0.13 -20.70
N LYS A 100 -9.71 -0.76 -19.89
CA LYS A 100 -10.36 -1.36 -18.72
C LYS A 100 -10.74 -0.31 -17.67
N LEU A 101 -9.87 0.67 -17.43
CA LEU A 101 -10.08 1.72 -16.42
C LEU A 101 -11.29 2.61 -16.76
N TYR A 102 -11.38 3.07 -18.01
CA TYR A 102 -12.43 3.98 -18.44
C TYR A 102 -13.75 3.26 -18.74
N ASN A 103 -13.71 1.97 -19.10
CA ASN A 103 -14.91 1.14 -19.33
C ASN A 103 -15.45 0.48 -18.04
N LEU A 104 -14.90 0.77 -16.86
CA LEU A 104 -15.43 0.30 -15.56
C LEU A 104 -16.80 0.90 -15.23
N ARG A 105 -17.19 2.01 -15.87
CA ARG A 105 -18.48 2.66 -15.65
C ARG A 105 -19.67 1.80 -16.09
N ASP A 106 -19.46 0.90 -17.05
CA ASP A 106 -20.52 0.06 -17.64
C ASP A 106 -20.73 -1.27 -16.90
N LYS A 107 -19.93 -1.54 -15.86
CA LYS A 107 -20.08 -2.73 -15.01
C LYS A 107 -20.24 -2.29 -13.56
N PRO A 108 -21.47 -2.04 -13.08
CA PRO A 108 -21.68 -1.79 -11.67
C PRO A 108 -21.12 -2.97 -10.86
N PRO A 109 -20.44 -2.72 -9.73
CA PRO A 109 -19.95 -3.80 -8.89
C PRO A 109 -21.13 -4.71 -8.49
N PRO A 110 -20.91 -6.01 -8.29
CA PRO A 110 -21.94 -6.92 -7.82
C PRO A 110 -22.37 -6.50 -6.41
N ASP A 111 -23.36 -5.61 -6.35
CA ASP A 111 -23.90 -4.99 -5.14
C ASP A 111 -24.37 -6.06 -4.15
N HIS A 112 -24.78 -7.23 -4.67
CA HIS A 112 -25.12 -8.42 -3.89
C HIS A 112 -23.96 -8.94 -3.01
N LYS A 113 -22.72 -8.98 -3.51
CA LYS A 113 -21.55 -9.47 -2.72
C LYS A 113 -21.17 -8.50 -1.62
N ILE A 114 -21.31 -7.20 -1.88
CA ILE A 114 -21.01 -6.15 -0.90
C ILE A 114 -22.06 -6.18 0.22
N ARG A 115 -23.34 -6.30 -0.11
CA ARG A 115 -24.44 -6.45 0.88
C ARG A 115 -24.32 -7.74 1.70
N GLU A 116 -23.91 -8.84 1.09
CA GLU A 116 -23.65 -10.10 1.80
C GLU A 116 -22.48 -9.96 2.80
N PHE A 117 -21.42 -9.24 2.41
CA PHE A 117 -20.27 -8.99 3.27
C PHE A 117 -20.62 -8.06 4.46
N LEU A 118 -21.43 -7.04 4.23
CA LEU A 118 -21.86 -6.10 5.27
C LEU A 118 -22.88 -6.73 6.23
N SER A 119 -23.78 -7.58 5.74
CA SER A 119 -24.76 -8.30 6.58
C SER A 119 -24.13 -9.37 7.49
N LYS A 120 -22.99 -9.96 7.10
CA LYS A 120 -22.19 -10.84 7.99
C LYS A 120 -21.59 -10.09 9.18
N ARG A 121 -21.30 -8.79 9.06
CA ARG A 121 -20.68 -7.98 10.14
C ARG A 121 -21.68 -7.46 11.18
N ASN A 122 -22.91 -7.18 10.78
CA ASN A 122 -23.95 -6.65 11.68
C ASN A 122 -24.61 -7.70 12.60
N LYS A 123 -24.16 -8.97 12.58
CA LYS A 123 -24.68 -10.02 13.48
C LYS A 123 -24.00 -10.07 14.85
N HIS A 124 -22.94 -9.28 15.07
CA HIS A 124 -22.37 -9.09 16.42
C HIS A 124 -22.93 -7.81 17.06
N THR A 125 -24.23 -7.85 17.36
CA THR A 125 -24.83 -6.94 18.33
C THR A 125 -24.39 -7.41 19.72
N ILE A 126 -23.48 -6.65 20.34
CA ILE A 126 -23.16 -6.82 21.77
C ILE A 126 -24.46 -6.54 22.55
N PRO A 127 -24.97 -7.47 23.38
CA PRO A 127 -26.20 -7.21 24.12
C PRO A 127 -26.00 -6.05 25.11
N ARG A 128 -26.90 -5.07 25.04
CA ARG A 128 -26.91 -3.84 25.85
C ARG A 128 -27.13 -4.07 27.36
N ASN A 129 -27.35 -5.32 27.80
CA ASN A 129 -27.67 -5.66 29.18
C ASN A 129 -26.46 -6.02 30.05
N ALA A 130 -25.22 -5.90 29.55
CA ALA A 130 -24.02 -6.19 30.35
C ALA A 130 -23.47 -4.97 31.14
N LEU A 131 -24.25 -3.88 31.25
CA LEU A 131 -23.85 -2.64 31.94
C LEU A 131 -24.71 -2.28 33.17
N GLU A 132 -25.67 -3.11 33.56
CA GLU A 132 -26.49 -2.90 34.78
C GLU A 132 -26.47 -4.12 35.71
N ALA A 133 -25.28 -4.55 36.10
CA ALA A 133 -25.10 -5.39 37.28
C ALA A 133 -23.77 -5.03 37.98
N LEU A 134 -23.76 -3.81 38.52
CA LEU A 134 -23.14 -3.53 39.81
C LEU A 134 -24.19 -3.85 40.89
#